data_AF-A0A0S8A3U2-F1
#
_entry.id   AF-A0A0S8A3U2-F1
#
_cell.length_a   1.000
_cell.length_b   1.000
_cell.length_c   1.000
_cell.angle_alpha   90.00
_cell.angle_beta   90.00
_cell.angle_gamma   90.00
#
_symmetry.space_group_name_H-M   'P 1'
#
loop_
_entity.id
_entity.type
_entity.pdbx_description
1 polymer ?
#
loop_
_entity_poly.entity_id
_entity_poly.type
_entity_poly.pdbx_seq_one_letter_code
_entity_poly.pdbx_strand_id
1 'polypeptide(L)'
;MSLIACVHTTKVAFLDFQNDSSSQITISSKINKEAEYSEDFRLDPGKSDLFYMYEEAPGKEETVFDSFNEVRITNADGCAIILDKNDIRELAKRSSEGHRWTVYIGDGVFDEAGCAK
;
A
#
# COMPACT_ATOMS: atom_id res chain seq x y z
N MET A 1 -25.56 -6.62 -38.42
CA MET A 1 -24.21 -7.09 -38.03
C MET A 1 -23.92 -6.51 -36.66
N SER A 2 -23.99 -7.33 -35.61
CA SER A 2 -23.75 -6.91 -34.23
C SER A 2 -22.28 -6.56 -34.02
N LEU A 3 -22.02 -5.35 -33.52
CA LEU A 3 -20.76 -4.98 -32.90
C LEU A 3 -20.63 -5.81 -31.62
N ILE A 4 -19.69 -6.76 -31.60
CA ILE A 4 -19.33 -7.48 -30.39
C ILE A 4 -18.67 -6.44 -29.47
N ALA A 5 -19.36 -6.13 -28.37
CA ALA A 5 -18.82 -5.30 -27.30
C ALA A 5 -17.53 -5.97 -26.79
N CYS A 6 -16.40 -5.31 -27.03
CA CYS A 6 -15.11 -5.72 -26.49
C CYS A 6 -15.14 -5.44 -24.97
N VAL A 7 -15.60 -6.41 -24.20
CA VAL A 7 -15.51 -6.40 -22.73
C VAL A 7 -14.02 -6.44 -22.40
N HIS A 8 -13.41 -5.27 -22.21
CA HIS A 8 -12.06 -5.18 -21.68
C HIS A 8 -12.13 -5.73 -20.26
N THR A 9 -11.71 -6.96 -20.05
CA THR A 9 -11.58 -7.56 -18.73
C THR A 9 -10.40 -6.88 -18.03
N THR A 10 -10.71 -5.91 -17.17
CA THR A 10 -9.73 -5.31 -16.26
C THR A 10 -9.26 -6.39 -15.27
N LYS A 11 -7.94 -6.49 -15.04
CA LYS A 11 -7.39 -7.46 -14.08
C LYS A 11 -7.66 -6.96 -12.67
N VAL A 12 -7.98 -7.84 -11.72
CA VAL A 12 -8.07 -7.46 -10.30
C VAL A 12 -6.69 -7.66 -9.67
N ALA A 13 -6.21 -6.65 -8.96
CA ALA A 13 -4.93 -6.66 -8.27
C ALA A 13 -5.05 -6.18 -6.82
N PHE A 14 -4.02 -6.46 -6.03
CA PHE A 14 -3.99 -6.31 -4.58
C PHE A 14 -2.75 -5.53 -4.14
N LEU A 15 -2.93 -4.64 -3.16
CA LEU A 15 -1.85 -4.03 -2.41
C LEU A 15 -1.94 -4.53 -0.98
N ASP A 16 -0.84 -5.10 -0.49
CA ASP A 16 -0.70 -5.55 0.88
C ASP A 16 0.40 -4.78 1.57
N PHE A 17 0.32 -4.72 2.89
CA PHE A 17 1.43 -4.28 3.72
C PHE A 17 1.95 -5.46 4.53
N GLN A 18 3.26 -5.59 4.57
CA GLN A 18 4.00 -6.55 5.38
C GLN A 18 4.82 -5.78 6.42
N ASN A 19 4.60 -6.10 7.69
CA ASN A 19 5.39 -5.54 8.77
C ASN A 19 6.65 -6.39 9.01
N ASP A 20 7.79 -5.92 8.51
CA ASP A 20 9.11 -6.48 8.73
C ASP A 20 9.87 -5.78 9.87
N SER A 21 9.23 -4.81 10.54
CA SER A 21 9.77 -4.11 11.69
C SER A 21 9.72 -4.98 12.94
N SER A 22 10.49 -4.58 13.97
CA SER A 22 10.52 -5.29 15.24
C SER A 22 9.32 -4.99 16.16
N SER A 23 8.43 -4.07 15.76
CA SER A 23 7.31 -3.59 16.57
C SER A 23 5.97 -3.64 15.83
N GLN A 24 4.86 -3.53 16.56
CA GLN A 24 3.55 -3.38 15.92
C GLN A 24 3.48 -2.04 15.18
N ILE A 25 2.86 -2.03 14.00
CA ILE A 25 2.55 -0.82 13.25
C ILE A 25 1.04 -0.65 13.09
N THR A 26 0.59 0.61 13.06
CA THR A 26 -0.76 0.99 12.65
C THR A 26 -0.66 1.67 11.29
N ILE A 27 -1.52 1.25 10.35
CA ILE A 27 -1.58 1.83 9.01
C ILE A 27 -2.90 2.57 8.86
N SER A 28 -2.81 3.79 8.34
CA SER A 28 -3.97 4.62 8.02
C SER A 28 -3.73 5.32 6.70
N SER A 29 -4.74 5.51 5.87
CA SER A 29 -4.57 6.17 4.58
C SER A 29 -5.56 7.28 4.32
N LYS A 30 -5.17 8.19 3.43
CA LYS A 30 -6.07 9.07 2.71
C LYS A 30 -6.22 8.58 1.29
N ILE A 31 -7.37 8.00 0.99
CA ILE A 31 -7.73 7.61 -0.37
C ILE A 31 -8.22 8.86 -1.13
N ASN A 32 -8.04 8.86 -2.44
CA ASN A 32 -8.39 9.99 -3.28
C ASN A 32 -9.83 10.49 -3.04
N LYS A 33 -9.97 11.81 -2.89
CA LYS A 33 -11.23 12.55 -2.56
C LYS A 33 -11.72 12.41 -1.12
N GLU A 34 -10.94 11.80 -0.23
CA GLU A 34 -11.22 11.81 1.21
C GLU A 34 -10.39 12.87 1.94
N ALA A 35 -11.01 13.57 2.89
CA ALA A 35 -10.37 14.66 3.64
C ALA A 35 -9.63 14.16 4.89
N GLU A 36 -10.04 13.01 5.43
CA GLU A 36 -9.58 12.45 6.70
C GLU A 36 -8.86 11.11 6.48
N TYR A 37 -8.00 10.72 7.42
CA TYR A 37 -7.37 9.41 7.40
C TYR A 37 -8.38 8.35 7.85
N SER A 38 -8.57 7.30 7.05
CA SER A 38 -9.21 6.06 7.48
C SER A 38 -8.16 5.24 8.24
N GLU A 39 -8.44 4.84 9.48
CA GLU A 39 -7.63 3.83 10.17
C GLU A 39 -8.01 2.47 9.60
N ASP A 40 -7.10 1.90 8.82
CA ASP A 40 -7.44 0.71 8.03
C ASP A 40 -7.16 -0.56 8.86
N PHE A 41 -6.02 -0.69 9.56
CA PHE A 41 -5.75 -1.82 10.49
C PHE A 41 -4.39 -1.72 11.21
N ARG A 42 -4.16 -2.64 12.16
CA ARG A 42 -2.90 -2.87 12.87
C ARG A 42 -2.22 -4.13 12.37
N LEU A 43 -0.89 -4.11 12.30
CA LEU A 43 -0.05 -5.23 11.86
C LEU A 43 1.02 -5.55 12.90
N ASP A 44 0.98 -6.77 13.44
CA ASP A 44 2.03 -7.30 14.30
C ASP A 44 3.31 -7.63 13.50
N PRO A 45 4.49 -7.70 14.16
CA PRO A 45 5.74 -8.10 13.52
C PRO A 45 5.64 -9.41 12.75
N GLY A 46 6.17 -9.44 11.53
CA GLY A 46 6.19 -10.58 10.63
C GLY A 46 4.83 -10.93 10.01
N LYS A 47 3.81 -10.06 10.14
CA LYS A 47 2.49 -10.25 9.53
C LYS A 47 2.33 -9.42 8.25
N SER A 48 1.48 -9.92 7.36
CA SER A 48 0.94 -9.19 6.21
C SER A 48 -0.58 -9.15 6.27
N ASP A 49 -1.18 -8.08 5.75
CA ASP A 49 -2.61 -8.04 5.48
C ASP A 49 -2.93 -7.30 4.18
N LEU A 50 -4.07 -7.65 3.58
CA LEU A 50 -4.59 -7.03 2.38
C LEU A 50 -5.08 -5.63 2.72
N PHE A 51 -4.49 -4.64 2.07
CA PHE A 51 -4.81 -3.25 2.30
C PHE A 51 -5.84 -2.72 1.29
N TYR A 52 -5.64 -3.02 0.01
CA TYR A 52 -6.52 -2.50 -1.02
C TYR A 52 -6.63 -3.44 -2.21
N MET A 53 -7.85 -3.63 -2.71
CA MET A 53 -8.14 -4.37 -3.94
C MET A 53 -8.58 -3.38 -5.01
N TYR A 54 -7.98 -3.45 -6.20
CA TYR A 54 -8.20 -2.48 -7.26
C TYR A 54 -8.20 -3.10 -8.65
N GLU A 55 -8.69 -2.33 -9.61
CA GLU A 55 -8.68 -2.68 -11.02
C GLU A 55 -7.36 -2.23 -11.68
N GLU A 56 -6.61 -3.18 -12.24
CA GLU A 56 -5.38 -2.98 -13.00
C GLU A 56 -5.68 -3.00 -14.51
N ALA A 57 -5.37 -1.90 -15.19
CA ALA A 57 -5.43 -1.86 -16.64
C ALA A 57 -4.31 -2.72 -17.25
N PRO A 58 -4.57 -3.51 -18.31
CA PRO A 58 -3.55 -4.31 -18.96
C PRO A 58 -2.30 -3.49 -19.34
N GLY A 59 -1.13 -3.88 -18.81
CA GLY A 59 0.14 -3.22 -19.09
C GLY A 59 0.40 -1.92 -18.33
N LYS A 60 -0.40 -1.59 -17.29
CA LYS A 60 -0.19 -0.40 -16.45
C LYS A 60 -0.19 -0.75 -14.96
N GLU A 61 0.97 -0.65 -14.34
CA GLU A 61 1.17 -0.89 -12.90
C GLU A 61 0.81 0.34 -12.04
N GLU A 62 0.63 1.52 -12.64
CA GLU A 62 0.59 2.80 -11.92
C GLU A 62 -0.72 3.07 -11.15
N THR A 63 -1.81 2.35 -11.46
CA THR A 63 -3.17 2.72 -11.01
C THR A 63 -3.37 2.61 -9.51
N VAL A 64 -2.66 1.70 -8.83
CA VAL A 64 -2.78 1.53 -7.38
C VAL A 64 -2.18 2.68 -6.60
N PHE A 65 -0.97 3.10 -6.96
CA PHE A 65 -0.26 4.14 -6.23
C PHE A 65 -0.93 5.51 -6.39
N ASP A 66 -1.58 5.74 -7.53
CA ASP A 66 -2.39 6.93 -7.76
C ASP A 66 -3.75 6.90 -7.05
N SER A 67 -4.15 5.79 -6.41
CA SER A 67 -5.39 5.71 -5.63
C SER A 67 -5.25 6.38 -4.25
N PHE A 68 -4.02 6.58 -3.78
CA PHE A 68 -3.71 7.14 -2.48
C PHE A 68 -3.12 8.54 -2.60
N ASN A 69 -3.50 9.43 -1.68
CA ASN A 69 -2.79 10.69 -1.48
C ASN A 69 -1.57 10.46 -0.59
N GLU A 70 -1.81 9.83 0.56
CA GLU A 70 -0.82 9.63 1.62
C GLU A 70 -1.18 8.35 2.40
N VAL A 71 -0.17 7.58 2.79
CA VAL A 71 -0.29 6.50 3.77
C VAL A 71 0.52 6.87 5.00
N ARG A 72 -0.14 6.93 6.15
CA ARG A 72 0.49 7.13 7.45
C ARG A 72 0.75 5.78 8.08
N ILE A 73 1.98 5.59 8.56
CA ILE A 73 2.38 4.42 9.32
C ILE A 73 2.89 4.89 10.67
N THR A 74 2.32 4.34 11.75
CA THR A 74 2.69 4.69 13.12
C THR A 74 3.22 3.46 13.85
N ASN A 75 4.42 3.54 14.41
CA ASN A 75 5.00 2.45 15.19
C ASN A 75 4.42 2.40 16.62
N ALA A 76 4.80 1.37 17.38
CA ALA A 76 4.33 1.19 18.76
C ALA A 76 4.72 2.33 19.72
N ASP A 77 5.76 3.10 19.38
CA ASP A 77 6.21 4.26 20.17
C ASP A 77 5.43 5.54 19.86
N GLY A 78 4.48 5.49 18.92
CA GLY A 78 3.71 6.63 18.47
C GLY A 78 4.45 7.52 17.47
N CYS A 79 5.62 7.10 16.96
CA CYS A 79 6.25 7.80 15.86
C CYS A 79 5.52 7.49 14.56
N ALA A 80 5.13 8.54 13.85
CA ALA A 80 4.37 8.43 12.61
C ALA A 80 5.19 8.95 11.44
N ILE A 81 5.20 8.20 10.36
CA ILE A 81 5.74 8.58 9.05
C ILE A 81 4.60 8.71 8.06
N ILE A 82 4.77 9.58 7.07
CA ILE A 82 3.84 9.73 5.95
C ILE A 82 4.60 9.32 4.70
N LEU A 83 4.07 8.31 4.01
CA LEU A 83 4.56 7.84 2.73
C LEU A 83 3.66 8.41 1.62
N ASP A 84 4.28 9.07 0.65
CA ASP A 84 3.58 9.44 -0.58
C ASP A 84 3.58 8.27 -1.58
N LYS A 85 2.95 8.49 -2.73
CA LYS A 85 2.84 7.44 -3.76
C LYS A 85 4.18 6.94 -4.32
N ASN A 86 5.22 7.78 -4.31
CA ASN A 86 6.56 7.40 -4.78
C ASN A 86 7.23 6.54 -3.72
N ASP A 87 7.14 6.91 -2.44
CA ASP A 87 7.70 6.12 -1.34
C ASP A 87 7.07 4.72 -1.30
N ILE A 88 5.74 4.64 -1.41
CA ILE A 88 5.01 3.36 -1.45
C ILE A 88 5.48 2.53 -2.66
N ARG A 89 5.70 3.17 -3.82
CA ARG A 89 6.17 2.49 -5.03
C ARG A 89 7.59 1.95 -4.88
N GLU A 90 8.48 2.66 -4.20
CA GLU A 90 9.85 2.22 -3.94
C GLU A 90 9.91 1.06 -2.93
N LEU A 91 9.03 1.07 -1.93
CA LEU A 91 8.93 0.02 -0.91
C LEU A 91 8.12 -1.21 -1.38
N ALA A 92 7.28 -1.05 -2.40
CA ALA A 92 6.46 -2.13 -2.94
C ALA A 92 7.25 -3.07 -3.85
N LYS A 93 7.10 -4.38 -3.63
CA LYS A 93 7.58 -5.41 -4.58
C LYS A 93 6.42 -6.16 -5.17
N ARG A 94 6.48 -6.40 -6.48
CA ARG A 94 5.49 -7.21 -7.20
C ARG A 94 5.74 -8.69 -6.92
N SER A 95 4.71 -9.40 -6.50
CA SER A 95 4.71 -10.86 -6.34
C SER A 95 4.85 -11.56 -7.68
N SER A 96 5.37 -12.79 -7.66
CA SER A 96 5.42 -13.69 -8.82
C SER A 96 4.04 -13.97 -9.44
N GLU A 97 2.96 -13.81 -8.66
CA GLU A 97 1.58 -13.98 -9.13
C GLU A 97 1.06 -12.81 -10.00
N GLY A 98 1.90 -11.80 -10.27
CA GLY A 98 1.64 -10.75 -11.26
C GLY A 98 0.56 -9.74 -10.88
N HIS A 99 -0.34 -10.04 -9.95
CA HIS A 99 -1.46 -9.16 -9.56
C HIS A 99 -1.41 -8.72 -8.11
N ARG A 100 -0.27 -8.86 -7.45
CA ARG A 100 -0.14 -8.56 -6.02
C ARG A 100 1.13 -7.76 -5.78
N TRP A 101 1.00 -6.65 -5.08
CA TRP A 101 2.07 -5.79 -4.62
C TRP A 101 2.13 -5.87 -3.10
N THR A 102 3.33 -5.97 -2.56
CA THR A 102 3.53 -5.99 -1.11
C THR A 102 4.50 -4.89 -0.73
N VAL A 103 4.06 -3.97 0.12
CA VAL A 103 4.88 -2.92 0.71
C VAL A 103 5.52 -3.46 1.97
N TYR A 104 6.84 -3.48 2.02
CA TYR A 104 7.59 -4.00 3.16
C TYR A 104 8.00 -2.86 4.08
N ILE A 105 7.53 -2.90 5.32
CA ILE A 105 7.77 -1.85 6.32
C ILE A 105 8.74 -2.39 7.36
N GLY A 106 10.00 -1.98 7.28
CA GLY A 106 11.05 -2.34 8.24
C GLY A 106 11.40 -1.19 9.18
N ASP A 107 12.21 -1.49 10.21
CA ASP A 107 12.70 -0.47 11.17
C ASP A 107 13.46 0.67 10.46
N GLY A 108 14.20 0.36 9.38
CA GLY A 108 14.95 1.36 8.62
C GLY A 108 14.12 2.50 8.04
N VAL A 109 12.84 2.25 7.73
CA VAL A 109 11.92 3.30 7.24
C VAL A 109 11.65 4.35 8.34
N PHE A 110 11.60 3.91 9.60
CA PHE A 110 11.47 4.80 10.75
C PHE A 110 12.80 5.49 11.08
N ASP A 111 13.93 4.79 10.94
CA ASP A 111 15.25 5.35 11.20
C ASP A 111 15.55 6.54 10.27
N GLU A 112 15.27 6.40 8.97
CA GLU A 112 15.46 7.46 7.98
C GLU A 112 14.57 8.69 8.23
N ALA A 113 13.39 8.48 8.81
CA ALA A 113 12.49 9.56 9.21
C ALA A 113 12.90 10.26 10.53
N GLY A 114 14.00 9.84 11.16
CA GLY A 114 14.44 10.38 12.45
C GLY A 114 13.60 9.89 13.64
N CYS A 115 12.86 8.79 13.47
CA CYS A 115 12.17 8.09 14.56
C CYS A 115 13.09 7.13 15.33
N ALA A 116 14.36 6.98 14.93
CA ALA A 116 15.37 6.22 15.65
C ALA A 116 15.52 6.75 17.08
N LYS A 117 15.44 5.86 18.07
CA LYS A 117 15.73 6.16 19.48
C LYS A 117 17.22 6.10 19.79
#